data_AF-A0A9Q0U207-F1
#
_entry.id   AF-A0A9Q0U207-F1
#
_cell.length_a   1.000
_cell.length_b   1.000
_cell.length_c   1.000
_cell.angle_alpha   90.00
_cell.angle_beta   90.00
_cell.angle_gamma   90.00
#
_symmetry.space_group_name_H-M   'P 1'
#
loop_
_entity.id
_entity.type
_entity.pdbx_description
1 polymer ?
#
loop_
_entity_poly.entity_id
_entity_poly.type
_entity_poly.pdbx_seq_one_letter_code
_entity_poly.pdbx_strand_id
1 'polypeptide(L)'
;MAEEKRIEDELSYAILLAEQVRSAVDEAKSFKSECNQVGKHVDTIVEKLRAQVRSAQSFYERPIRRIVAEVCKNLERALTLLRKCKRRNFFRRVFTIISATDFRKAIILLEASVGDMKWLSSILDSNNDSSGIVITLPPIASNDPILAWVWSSISSIHMGPLPEKIEAANQLASLAHDNDRNKQIIVEEGGVPPFLRLLSETTSPDAQIAAATLLYHLSNDKERVGTIVDQLGFALLSKCLRILQ
;
A
#
# COMPACT_ATOMS: atom_id res chain seq x y z
N MET A 1 19.27 1.18 12.66
CA MET A 1 17.81 1.40 12.49
C MET A 1 17.68 2.62 11.60
N ALA A 2 17.42 2.43 10.30
CA ALA A 2 17.26 3.55 9.38
C ALA A 2 16.01 4.33 9.81
N GLU A 3 16.11 5.65 9.91
CA GLU A 3 15.00 6.52 10.24
C GLU A 3 13.93 6.36 9.14
N GLU A 4 12.79 5.78 9.49
CA GLU A 4 11.69 5.54 8.55
C GLU A 4 11.16 6.90 8.10
N LYS A 5 11.25 7.18 6.79
CA LYS A 5 10.84 8.48 6.24
C LYS A 5 9.37 8.73 6.55
N ARG A 6 9.00 9.99 6.73
CA ARG A 6 7.59 10.34 6.92
C ARG A 6 6.77 9.96 5.69
N ILE A 7 5.55 9.48 5.89
CA ILE A 7 4.68 9.07 4.78
C ILE A 7 4.37 10.26 3.85
N GLU A 8 4.29 11.47 4.40
CA GLU A 8 4.07 12.68 3.62
C GLU A 8 5.24 13.00 2.70
N ASP A 9 6.48 12.68 3.11
CA ASP A 9 7.67 12.89 2.28
C ASP A 9 7.69 11.91 1.10
N GLU A 10 7.28 10.65 1.31
CA GLU A 10 7.17 9.65 0.25
C GLU A 10 6.08 10.02 -0.77
N LEU A 11 4.91 10.44 -0.29
CA LEU A 11 3.83 10.92 -1.15
C LEU A 11 4.25 12.18 -1.92
N SER A 12 4.94 13.11 -1.27
CA SER A 12 5.43 14.34 -1.91
C SER A 12 6.47 14.03 -2.98
N TYR A 13 7.37 13.08 -2.73
CA TYR A 13 8.34 12.60 -3.72
C TYR A 13 7.63 11.99 -4.94
N ALA A 14 6.62 11.14 -4.71
CA ALA A 14 5.84 10.53 -5.79
C ALA A 14 5.13 11.59 -6.66
N ILE A 15 4.56 12.62 -6.04
CA ILE A 15 3.92 13.76 -6.74
C ILE A 15 4.96 14.52 -7.57
N LEU A 16 6.12 14.86 -6.97
CA LEU A 16 7.20 15.56 -7.68
C LEU A 16 7.65 14.77 -8.92
N LEU A 17 7.86 13.47 -8.76
CA LEU A 17 8.28 12.59 -9.84
C LEU A 17 7.23 12.51 -10.96
N ALA A 18 5.95 12.45 -10.61
CA ALA A 18 4.86 12.46 -11.58
C ALA A 18 4.79 13.81 -12.34
N GLU A 19 5.01 14.94 -11.67
CA GLU A 19 5.11 16.25 -12.35
C GLU A 19 6.32 16.34 -13.29
N GLN A 20 7.45 15.71 -12.95
CA GLN A 20 8.58 15.60 -13.87
C GLN A 20 8.23 14.78 -15.12
N VAL A 21 7.43 13.73 -14.96
CA VAL A 21 6.92 12.93 -16.08
C VAL A 21 6.01 13.77 -16.97
N ARG A 22 5.07 14.54 -16.40
CA ARG A 22 4.19 15.47 -17.15
C ARG A 22 5.01 16.48 -17.96
N SER A 23 5.99 17.13 -17.33
CA SER A 23 6.91 18.04 -18.03
C SER A 23 7.67 17.34 -19.17
N ALA A 24 8.12 16.10 -18.98
CA ALA A 24 8.81 15.35 -20.03
C ALA A 24 7.89 14.96 -21.20
N VAL A 25 6.59 14.76 -20.95
CA VAL A 25 5.58 14.57 -22.00
C VAL A 25 5.44 15.84 -22.85
N ASP A 26 5.33 17.01 -22.22
CA ASP A 26 5.19 18.29 -22.93
C ASP A 26 6.40 18.64 -23.79
N GLU A 27 7.61 18.27 -23.32
CA GLU A 27 8.86 18.50 -24.04
C GLU A 27 9.15 17.47 -25.15
N ALA A 28 8.33 16.41 -25.27
CA ALA A 28 8.57 15.32 -26.21
C ALA A 28 8.44 15.79 -27.67
N LYS A 29 9.47 15.49 -28.47
CA LYS A 29 9.53 15.88 -29.89
C LYS A 29 9.19 14.73 -30.84
N SER A 30 9.26 13.48 -30.37
CA SER A 30 8.91 12.25 -31.08
C SER A 30 7.90 11.40 -30.30
N PHE A 31 7.23 10.45 -30.95
CA PHE A 31 6.23 9.54 -30.34
C PHE A 31 5.14 10.29 -29.56
N LYS A 32 4.63 11.39 -30.13
CA LYS A 32 3.72 12.31 -29.42
C LYS A 32 2.44 11.64 -28.96
N SER A 33 1.88 10.72 -29.76
CA SER A 33 0.65 10.00 -29.40
C SER A 33 0.87 9.14 -28.15
N GLU A 34 1.96 8.38 -28.13
CA GLU A 34 2.33 7.51 -27.03
C GLU A 34 2.73 8.29 -25.78
N CYS A 35 3.45 9.40 -25.93
CA CYS A 35 3.77 10.31 -24.82
C CYS A 35 2.49 10.90 -24.20
N ASN A 36 1.51 11.30 -25.02
CA ASN A 36 0.24 11.80 -24.53
C ASN A 36 -0.56 10.72 -23.77
N GLN A 37 -0.50 9.45 -24.22
CA GLN A 37 -1.12 8.35 -23.49
C GLN A 37 -0.48 8.15 -22.11
N VAL A 38 0.85 8.17 -22.03
CA VAL A 38 1.59 8.15 -20.75
C VAL A 38 1.14 9.30 -19.86
N GLY A 39 1.02 10.51 -20.40
CA GLY A 39 0.54 11.70 -19.67
C GLY A 39 -0.82 11.49 -19.01
N LYS A 40 -1.81 10.92 -19.72
CA LYS A 40 -3.16 10.66 -19.17
C LYS A 40 -3.15 9.76 -17.93
N HIS A 41 -2.34 8.69 -17.95
CA HIS A 41 -2.23 7.81 -16.78
C HIS A 41 -1.53 8.53 -15.62
N VAL A 42 -0.52 9.34 -15.91
CA VAL A 42 0.22 10.11 -14.90
C VAL A 42 -0.67 11.18 -14.26
N ASP A 43 -1.53 11.85 -15.04
CA ASP A 43 -2.53 12.78 -14.50
C ASP A 43 -3.45 12.08 -13.48
N THR A 44 -3.93 10.87 -13.82
CA THR A 44 -4.74 10.06 -12.90
C THR A 44 -3.98 9.68 -11.63
N ILE A 45 -2.70 9.31 -11.75
CA ILE A 45 -1.84 8.97 -10.59
C ILE A 45 -1.67 10.20 -9.68
N VAL A 46 -1.40 11.37 -10.26
CA VAL A 46 -1.25 12.63 -9.51
C VAL A 46 -2.52 12.98 -8.73
N GLU A 47 -3.69 12.85 -9.36
CA GLU A 47 -4.98 13.07 -8.69
C GLU A 47 -5.14 12.17 -7.47
N LYS A 48 -4.83 10.87 -7.61
CA LYS A 48 -4.91 9.89 -6.52
C LYS A 48 -3.89 10.13 -5.42
N LEU A 49 -2.63 10.45 -5.76
CA LEU A 49 -1.60 10.79 -4.76
C LEU A 49 -1.99 12.03 -3.95
N ARG A 50 -2.52 13.07 -4.61
CA ARG A 50 -3.00 14.28 -3.91
C ARG A 50 -4.20 14.00 -3.00
N ALA A 51 -5.12 13.14 -3.43
CA ALA A 51 -6.23 12.70 -2.57
C ALA A 51 -5.70 11.98 -1.32
N GLN A 52 -4.69 11.11 -1.49
CA GLN A 52 -4.07 10.39 -0.38
C GLN A 52 -3.39 11.31 0.63
N VAL A 53 -2.67 12.34 0.18
CA VAL A 53 -2.04 13.35 1.08
C VAL A 53 -3.10 14.06 1.94
N ARG A 54 -4.28 14.34 1.39
CA ARG A 54 -5.37 14.98 2.15
C ARG A 54 -6.01 14.05 3.18
N SER A 55 -5.95 12.74 2.96
CA SER A 55 -6.49 11.69 3.82
C SER A 55 -5.45 11.10 4.78
N ALA A 56 -4.27 11.73 4.92
CA ALA A 56 -3.09 11.15 5.58
C ALA A 56 -3.19 10.92 7.11
N GLN A 57 -4.39 10.90 7.68
CA GLN A 57 -4.65 10.38 9.03
C GLN A 57 -4.85 8.85 9.04
N SER A 58 -4.16 8.12 8.15
CA SER A 58 -4.29 6.66 8.11
C SER A 58 -3.51 6.02 9.25
N PHE A 59 -4.19 5.27 10.11
CA PHE A 59 -3.56 4.44 11.13
C PHE A 59 -2.80 3.24 10.57
N TYR A 60 -2.86 3.00 9.25
CA TYR A 60 -2.25 1.86 8.58
C TYR A 60 -1.46 2.28 7.32
N GLU A 61 -0.16 2.53 7.50
CA GLU A 61 0.71 3.10 6.46
C GLU A 61 1.37 2.07 5.52
N ARG A 62 1.48 0.80 5.93
CA ARG A 62 2.24 -0.22 5.18
C ARG A 62 1.79 -0.41 3.72
N PRO A 63 0.49 -0.61 3.40
CA PRO A 63 0.05 -0.70 2.02
C PRO A 63 0.29 0.60 1.24
N ILE A 64 0.17 1.76 1.90
CA ILE A 64 0.44 3.07 1.27
C ILE A 64 1.90 3.12 0.83
N ARG A 65 2.85 2.83 1.72
CA ARG A 65 4.29 2.87 1.43
C ARG A 65 4.66 1.93 0.28
N ARG A 66 4.18 0.68 0.30
CA ARG A 66 4.51 -0.29 -0.75
C ARG A 66 3.94 0.10 -2.11
N ILE A 67 2.68 0.53 -2.15
CA ILE A 67 2.04 0.97 -3.40
C ILE A 67 2.73 2.21 -3.94
N VAL A 68 2.99 3.22 -3.09
CA VAL A 68 3.66 4.46 -3.49
C VAL A 68 5.09 4.18 -3.99
N ALA A 69 5.82 3.26 -3.37
CA ALA A 69 7.14 2.86 -3.83
C ALA A 69 7.10 2.21 -5.23
N GLU A 70 6.14 1.31 -5.50
CA GLU A 70 6.00 0.70 -6.83
C GLU A 70 5.53 1.73 -7.87
N VAL A 71 4.64 2.66 -7.50
CA VAL A 71 4.26 3.82 -8.33
C VAL A 71 5.50 4.65 -8.69
N CYS A 72 6.36 4.99 -7.73
CA CYS A 72 7.58 5.74 -7.98
C CYS A 72 8.50 5.03 -8.98
N LYS A 73 8.74 3.73 -8.77
CA LYS A 73 9.56 2.91 -9.68
C LYS A 73 9.01 2.88 -11.10
N ASN A 74 7.69 2.82 -11.27
CA ASN A 74 7.06 2.85 -12.58
C ASN A 74 7.11 4.25 -13.23
N LEU A 75 6.95 5.31 -12.45
CA LEU A 75 7.15 6.69 -12.92
C LEU A 75 8.60 6.95 -13.35
N GLU A 76 9.61 6.46 -12.61
CA GLU A 76 11.03 6.59 -12.99
C GLU A 76 11.34 5.88 -14.32
N ARG A 77 10.74 4.70 -14.54
CA ARG A 77 10.84 3.97 -15.82
C ARG A 77 10.20 4.78 -16.95
N ALA A 78 9.01 5.33 -16.75
CA ALA A 78 8.32 6.18 -17.72
C ALA A 78 9.13 7.45 -18.02
N LEU A 79 9.67 8.11 -17.00
CA LEU A 79 10.51 9.30 -17.15
C LEU A 79 11.78 9.01 -17.97
N THR A 80 12.42 7.88 -17.70
CA THR A 80 13.62 7.44 -18.43
C THR A 80 13.31 7.21 -19.92
N LEU A 81 12.13 6.67 -20.23
CA LEU A 81 11.65 6.51 -21.60
C LEU A 81 11.41 7.87 -22.27
N LEU A 82 10.63 8.75 -21.64
CA LEU A 82 10.26 10.06 -22.18
C LEU A 82 11.46 11.01 -22.39
N ARG A 83 12.46 10.96 -21.51
CA ARG A 83 13.70 11.74 -21.67
C ARG A 83 14.42 11.43 -22.99
N LYS A 84 14.23 10.23 -23.55
CA LYS A 84 14.79 9.87 -24.86
C LYS A 84 13.99 10.48 -26.02
N CYS A 85 12.73 10.87 -25.82
CA CYS A 85 11.85 11.49 -26.82
C CYS A 85 12.09 13.00 -27.01
N LYS A 86 12.81 13.66 -26.10
CA LYS A 86 13.21 15.09 -26.20
C LYS A 86 14.37 15.31 -27.21
N ARG A 87 15.26 14.33 -27.38
CA ARG A 87 16.52 14.50 -28.12
C ARG A 87 16.29 14.52 -29.64
N ARG A 88 16.58 15.66 -30.28
CA ARG A 88 16.49 15.85 -31.74
C ARG A 88 17.83 15.75 -32.49
N ASN A 89 18.98 15.63 -31.83
CA ASN A 89 20.27 15.86 -32.51
C ASN A 89 21.07 14.60 -32.88
N PHE A 90 21.35 14.53 -34.17
CA PHE A 90 21.99 13.54 -35.04
C PHE A 90 23.42 13.07 -34.65
N PHE A 91 24.02 13.51 -33.54
CA PHE A 91 25.44 13.23 -33.22
C PHE A 91 25.69 12.77 -31.78
N ARG A 92 25.07 11.67 -31.37
CA ARG A 92 25.63 10.76 -30.34
C ARG A 92 25.02 9.37 -30.55
N ARG A 93 25.62 8.68 -31.52
CA ARG A 93 25.37 7.30 -31.91
C ARG A 93 25.76 6.36 -30.76
N VAL A 94 24.88 6.21 -29.79
CA VAL A 94 24.63 4.91 -29.16
C VAL A 94 23.11 4.79 -29.21
N PHE A 95 22.62 4.13 -30.26
CA PHE A 95 21.19 4.00 -30.55
C PHE A 95 20.49 3.24 -29.43
N THR A 96 19.98 3.93 -28.42
CA THR A 96 18.81 3.40 -27.71
C THR A 96 17.62 3.59 -28.63
N ILE A 97 17.35 2.57 -29.46
CA ILE A 97 16.15 2.48 -30.28
C ILE A 97 14.97 2.42 -29.30
N ILE A 98 14.15 3.47 -29.30
CA ILE A 98 12.85 3.42 -28.63
C ILE A 98 11.87 2.78 -29.60
N SER A 99 11.12 1.80 -29.12
CA SER A 99 10.08 1.11 -29.88
C SER A 99 8.69 1.43 -29.32
N ALA A 100 7.65 1.20 -30.15
CA ALA A 100 6.27 1.21 -29.67
C ALA A 100 6.04 0.17 -28.55
N THR A 101 6.83 -0.91 -28.53
CA THR A 101 6.80 -1.93 -27.48
C THR A 101 7.27 -1.39 -26.13
N ASP A 102 8.25 -0.49 -26.11
CA ASP A 102 8.74 0.14 -24.88
C ASP A 102 7.66 1.03 -24.25
N PHE A 103 6.95 1.80 -25.09
CA PHE A 103 5.80 2.58 -24.65
C PHE A 103 4.67 1.69 -24.14
N ARG A 104 4.34 0.60 -24.85
CA ARG A 104 3.32 -0.34 -24.40
C ARG A 104 3.64 -0.91 -23.03
N LYS A 105 4.90 -1.29 -22.77
CA LYS A 105 5.34 -1.76 -21.46
C LYS A 105 5.20 -0.68 -20.39
N ALA A 106 5.62 0.56 -20.68
CA ALA A 106 5.48 1.66 -19.75
C ALA A 106 4.01 1.97 -19.42
N ILE A 107 3.13 1.97 -20.42
CA ILE A 107 1.69 2.19 -20.25
C ILE A 107 1.08 1.09 -19.36
N ILE A 108 1.39 -0.19 -19.61
CA ILE A 108 0.89 -1.30 -18.78
C ILE A 108 1.32 -1.14 -17.31
N LEU A 109 2.56 -0.71 -17.06
CA LEU A 109 3.04 -0.45 -15.69
C LEU A 109 2.31 0.72 -15.03
N LEU A 110 2.00 1.77 -15.78
CA LEU A 110 1.24 2.93 -15.27
C LEU A 110 -0.23 2.59 -15.04
N GLU A 111 -0.85 1.78 -15.91
CA GLU A 111 -2.19 1.22 -15.70
C GLU A 111 -2.25 0.38 -14.43
N ALA A 112 -1.25 -0.47 -14.19
CA ALA A 112 -1.12 -1.22 -12.95
C ALA A 112 -1.04 -0.29 -11.74
N SER A 113 -0.19 0.74 -11.79
CA SER A 113 -0.08 1.77 -10.73
C SER A 113 -1.39 2.53 -10.49
N VAL A 114 -2.18 2.83 -11.53
CA VAL A 114 -3.52 3.40 -11.37
C VAL A 114 -4.46 2.41 -10.67
N GLY A 115 -4.38 1.12 -11.02
CA GLY A 115 -5.14 0.05 -10.36
C GLY A 115 -4.81 -0.06 -8.87
N ASP A 116 -3.52 -0.07 -8.52
CA ASP A 116 -3.05 -0.15 -7.14
C ASP A 116 -3.56 1.04 -6.31
N MET A 117 -3.46 2.26 -6.84
CA MET A 117 -3.94 3.46 -6.16
C MET A 117 -5.46 3.48 -5.99
N LYS A 118 -6.23 2.97 -6.97
CA LYS A 118 -7.69 2.85 -6.85
C LYS A 118 -8.08 1.85 -5.78
N TRP A 119 -7.39 0.71 -5.74
CA TRP A 119 -7.59 -0.30 -4.72
C TRP A 119 -7.27 0.25 -3.32
N LEU A 120 -6.16 0.98 -3.19
CA LEU A 120 -5.77 1.62 -1.93
C LEU A 120 -6.85 2.58 -1.43
N SER A 121 -7.40 3.43 -2.29
CA SER A 121 -8.53 4.30 -1.90
C SER A 121 -9.72 3.48 -1.41
N SER A 122 -10.05 2.36 -2.08
CA SER A 122 -11.23 1.57 -1.71
C SER A 122 -11.14 0.91 -0.33
N ILE A 123 -9.95 0.50 0.11
CA ILE A 123 -9.77 -0.10 1.44
C ILE A 123 -9.68 0.95 2.56
N LEU A 124 -9.46 2.23 2.23
CA LEU A 124 -9.37 3.34 3.18
C LEU A 124 -10.69 4.13 3.28
N ASP A 125 -11.47 4.20 2.19
CA ASP A 125 -12.75 4.93 2.11
C ASP A 125 -13.95 4.07 2.58
N SER A 126 -13.87 3.46 3.77
CA SER A 126 -14.91 2.58 4.36
C SER A 126 -16.24 3.29 4.71
N ASN A 127 -16.46 4.52 4.24
CA ASN A 127 -17.66 5.33 4.49
C ASN A 127 -18.77 5.17 3.43
N ASN A 128 -18.56 4.34 2.39
CA ASN A 128 -19.61 4.05 1.41
C ASN A 128 -20.28 2.73 1.75
N ASP A 129 -21.62 2.72 1.67
CA ASP A 129 -22.59 1.62 1.88
C ASP A 129 -22.30 0.28 1.16
N SER A 130 -21.14 0.11 0.52
CA SER A 130 -20.70 -1.20 0.05
C SER A 130 -20.09 -1.99 1.20
N SER A 131 -20.95 -2.64 1.97
CA SER A 131 -20.64 -3.80 2.83
C SER A 131 -20.13 -4.97 1.97
N GLY A 132 -18.99 -4.78 1.30
CA GLY A 132 -18.45 -5.72 0.34
C GLY A 132 -16.94 -5.64 0.33
N ILE A 133 -16.33 -6.75 0.76
CA ILE A 133 -14.95 -7.14 0.46
C ILE A 133 -14.54 -6.53 -0.89
N VAL A 134 -13.45 -5.75 -0.92
CA VAL A 134 -12.92 -5.18 -2.16
C VAL A 134 -12.65 -6.33 -3.15
N ILE A 135 -13.55 -6.52 -4.12
CA ILE A 135 -13.58 -7.69 -5.01
C ILE A 135 -12.37 -7.71 -5.97
N THR A 136 -11.75 -6.56 -6.20
CA THR A 136 -10.59 -6.45 -7.09
C THR A 136 -9.29 -6.56 -6.32
N LEU A 137 -8.37 -7.41 -6.79
CA LEU A 137 -7.00 -7.45 -6.27
C LEU A 137 -6.20 -6.26 -6.84
N PRO A 138 -5.33 -5.61 -6.04
CA PRO A 138 -4.43 -4.62 -6.58
C PRO A 138 -3.39 -5.33 -7.47
N PRO A 139 -3.06 -4.78 -8.66
CA PRO A 139 -2.01 -5.30 -9.53
C PRO A 139 -0.72 -5.73 -8.81
N ILE A 140 -0.24 -4.96 -7.83
CA ILE A 140 0.96 -5.26 -7.02
C ILE A 140 0.89 -6.60 -6.28
N ALA A 141 -0.32 -7.05 -5.93
CA ALA A 141 -0.57 -8.31 -5.21
C ALA A 141 -1.17 -9.40 -6.11
N SER A 142 -1.16 -9.24 -7.43
CA SER A 142 -1.76 -10.23 -8.36
C SER A 142 -1.13 -11.62 -8.26
N ASN A 143 0.17 -11.68 -7.93
CA ASN A 143 0.90 -12.94 -7.75
C ASN A 143 0.80 -13.48 -6.31
N ASP A 144 0.32 -12.68 -5.36
CA ASP A 144 0.16 -13.08 -3.97
C ASP A 144 -1.12 -12.45 -3.37
N PRO A 145 -2.31 -13.00 -3.70
CA PRO A 145 -3.59 -12.45 -3.26
C PRO A 145 -3.74 -12.36 -1.74
N ILE A 146 -3.03 -13.21 -1.00
CA ILE A 146 -3.01 -13.20 0.47
C ILE A 146 -2.58 -11.85 1.01
N LEU A 147 -1.61 -11.19 0.37
CA LEU A 147 -1.13 -9.87 0.79
C LEU A 147 -2.26 -8.83 0.74
N ALA A 148 -3.06 -8.84 -0.33
CA ALA A 148 -4.20 -7.94 -0.47
C ALA A 148 -5.27 -8.20 0.59
N TRP A 149 -5.56 -9.48 0.90
CA TRP A 149 -6.50 -9.84 1.95
C TRP A 149 -6.01 -9.39 3.34
N VAL A 150 -4.74 -9.63 3.65
CA VAL A 150 -4.13 -9.16 4.90
C VAL A 150 -4.22 -7.65 5.03
N TRP A 151 -3.90 -6.91 3.98
CA TRP A 151 -4.03 -5.46 3.98
C TRP A 151 -5.47 -4.98 4.19
N SER A 152 -6.43 -5.54 3.47
CA SER A 152 -7.85 -5.20 3.63
C SER A 152 -8.34 -5.47 5.05
N SER A 153 -8.07 -6.67 5.59
CA SER A 153 -8.51 -7.05 6.93
C SER A 153 -7.88 -6.18 8.01
N ILE A 154 -6.58 -5.87 7.93
CA ILE A 154 -5.94 -4.94 8.88
C ILE A 154 -6.57 -3.55 8.78
N SER A 155 -6.84 -3.05 7.57
CA SER A 155 -7.53 -1.77 7.37
C SER A 155 -8.90 -1.74 8.07
N SER A 156 -9.70 -2.80 7.92
CA SER A 156 -10.99 -2.95 8.62
C SER A 156 -10.84 -2.94 10.13
N ILE A 157 -9.79 -3.55 10.70
CA ILE A 157 -9.55 -3.51 12.16
C ILE A 157 -9.28 -2.08 12.63
N HIS A 158 -8.58 -1.28 11.82
CA HIS A 158 -8.32 0.13 12.13
C HIS A 158 -9.59 0.99 12.02
N MET A 159 -10.33 0.88 10.91
CA MET A 159 -11.31 1.91 10.50
C MET A 159 -12.76 1.42 10.43
N GLY A 160 -12.98 0.10 10.35
CA GLY A 160 -14.30 -0.47 10.18
C GLY A 160 -15.19 -0.42 11.44
N PRO A 161 -16.52 -0.51 11.31
CA PRO A 161 -17.42 -0.72 12.43
C PRO A 161 -17.16 -2.08 13.10
N LEU A 162 -17.61 -2.23 14.36
CA LEU A 162 -17.33 -3.42 15.17
C LEU A 162 -17.65 -4.78 14.48
N PRO A 163 -18.78 -4.95 13.76
CA PRO A 163 -19.06 -6.20 13.04
C PRO A 163 -17.99 -6.52 11.98
N GLU A 164 -17.53 -5.52 11.22
CA GLU A 164 -16.47 -5.70 10.22
C GLU A 164 -15.12 -6.00 10.88
N LYS A 165 -14.83 -5.42 12.04
CA LYS A 165 -13.62 -5.78 12.82
C LYS A 165 -13.64 -7.24 13.24
N ILE A 166 -14.79 -7.74 13.70
CA ILE A 166 -14.95 -9.15 14.10
C ILE A 166 -14.76 -10.07 12.89
N GLU A 167 -15.40 -9.74 11.77
CA GLU A 167 -15.27 -10.52 10.53
C GLU A 167 -13.83 -10.54 10.01
N ALA A 168 -13.19 -9.38 9.92
CA ALA A 168 -11.78 -9.27 9.52
C ALA A 168 -10.84 -10.05 10.46
N ALA A 169 -11.13 -10.06 11.76
CA ALA A 169 -10.35 -10.80 12.73
C ALA A 169 -10.49 -12.31 12.56
N ASN A 170 -11.71 -12.81 12.35
CA ASN A 170 -11.97 -14.22 12.09
C ASN A 170 -11.32 -14.68 10.77
N GLN A 171 -11.39 -13.85 9.72
CA GLN A 171 -10.73 -14.13 8.44
C GLN A 171 -9.22 -14.28 8.60
N LEU A 172 -8.57 -13.35 9.31
CA LEU A 172 -7.14 -13.43 9.56
C LEU A 172 -6.77 -14.60 10.48
N ALA A 173 -7.58 -14.91 11.48
CA ALA A 173 -7.37 -16.07 12.35
C ALA A 173 -7.41 -17.38 11.54
N SER A 174 -8.37 -17.51 10.62
CA SER A 174 -8.46 -18.64 9.69
C SER A 174 -7.24 -18.73 8.78
N LEU A 175 -6.86 -17.62 8.13
CA LEU A 175 -5.66 -17.57 7.28
C LEU A 175 -4.38 -17.93 8.04
N ALA A 176 -4.28 -17.51 9.29
CA ALA A 176 -3.15 -17.81 10.17
C ALA A 176 -3.16 -19.27 10.60
N HIS A 177 -4.31 -19.88 10.91
CA HIS A 177 -4.39 -21.26 11.38
C HIS A 177 -3.71 -22.24 10.41
N ASP A 178 -3.95 -22.05 9.11
CA ASP A 178 -3.64 -23.04 8.08
C ASP A 178 -2.17 -23.02 7.61
N ASN A 179 -1.46 -21.89 7.72
CA ASN A 179 -0.20 -21.71 6.99
C ASN A 179 0.80 -20.77 7.68
N ASP A 180 2.03 -21.25 7.93
CA ASP A 180 3.10 -20.44 8.52
C ASP A 180 3.54 -19.26 7.64
N ARG A 181 3.44 -19.37 6.31
CA ARG A 181 3.68 -18.25 5.39
C ARG A 181 2.66 -17.13 5.63
N ASN A 182 1.39 -17.46 5.83
CA ASN A 182 0.34 -16.47 6.07
C ASN A 182 0.57 -15.77 7.41
N LYS A 183 0.93 -16.52 8.46
CA LYS A 183 1.31 -15.95 9.76
C LYS A 183 2.46 -14.95 9.62
N GLN A 184 3.48 -15.28 8.82
CA GLN A 184 4.61 -14.39 8.57
C GLN A 184 4.14 -13.10 7.89
N ILE A 185 3.34 -13.20 6.83
CA ILE A 185 2.78 -12.04 6.12
C ILE A 185 1.98 -11.17 7.10
N ILE A 186 1.11 -11.74 7.93
CA ILE A 186 0.31 -10.99 8.91
C ILE A 186 1.21 -10.20 9.88
N VAL A 187 2.28 -10.80 10.39
CA VAL A 187 3.23 -10.14 11.29
C VAL A 187 4.02 -9.05 10.57
N GLU A 188 4.54 -9.34 9.37
CA GLU A 188 5.29 -8.40 8.53
C GLU A 188 4.44 -7.22 8.05
N GLU A 189 3.12 -7.42 7.90
CA GLU A 189 2.16 -6.36 7.63
C GLU A 189 1.68 -5.64 8.89
N GLY A 190 2.30 -5.87 10.06
CA GLY A 190 1.96 -5.14 11.27
C GLY A 190 0.58 -5.49 11.83
N GLY A 191 0.12 -6.72 11.64
CA GLY A 191 -1.15 -7.20 12.16
C GLY A 191 -1.21 -7.32 13.69
N VAL A 192 -0.09 -7.41 14.40
CA VAL A 192 -0.13 -7.65 15.87
C VAL A 192 -0.67 -6.45 16.67
N PRO A 193 -0.17 -5.21 16.53
CA PRO A 193 -0.62 -4.08 17.35
C PRO A 193 -2.12 -3.74 17.27
N PRO A 194 -2.78 -3.70 16.09
CA PRO A 194 -4.21 -3.39 16.03
C PRO A 194 -5.08 -4.45 16.69
N PHE A 195 -4.63 -5.71 16.70
CA PHE A 195 -5.34 -6.81 17.36
C PHE A 195 -5.15 -6.84 18.87
N LEU A 196 -3.97 -6.44 19.37
CA LEU A 196 -3.78 -6.21 20.81
C LEU A 196 -4.68 -5.09 21.34
N ARG A 197 -4.85 -4.01 20.55
CA ARG A 197 -5.81 -2.95 20.88
C ARG A 197 -7.25 -3.45 20.82
N LEU A 198 -7.62 -4.19 19.77
CA LEU A 198 -8.95 -4.78 19.67
C LEU A 198 -9.26 -5.66 20.88
N LEU A 199 -8.33 -6.50 21.32
CA LEU A 199 -8.47 -7.36 22.50
C LEU A 199 -8.65 -6.57 23.81
N SER A 200 -7.98 -5.43 23.96
CA SER A 200 -7.88 -4.71 25.25
C SER A 200 -8.82 -3.50 25.38
N GLU A 201 -9.26 -2.92 24.27
CA GLU A 201 -10.05 -1.68 24.26
C GLU A 201 -11.54 -1.93 23.98
N THR A 202 -11.91 -3.10 23.41
CA THR A 202 -13.32 -3.46 23.18
C THR A 202 -13.97 -4.10 24.39
N THR A 203 -15.29 -3.94 24.53
CA THR A 203 -16.12 -4.66 25.51
C THR A 203 -16.86 -5.84 24.90
N SER A 204 -16.77 -6.05 23.58
CA SER A 204 -17.44 -7.15 22.89
C SER A 204 -16.68 -8.47 23.08
N PRO A 205 -17.31 -9.51 23.69
CA PRO A 205 -16.68 -10.81 23.86
C PRO A 205 -16.28 -11.43 22.51
N ASP A 206 -17.11 -11.30 21.48
CA ASP A 206 -16.84 -11.87 20.15
C ASP A 206 -15.60 -11.24 19.52
N ALA A 207 -15.43 -9.93 19.65
CA ALA A 207 -14.24 -9.23 19.17
C ALA A 207 -12.99 -9.62 19.94
N GLN A 208 -13.10 -9.81 21.26
CA GLN A 208 -12.00 -10.29 22.10
C GLN A 208 -11.60 -11.73 21.74
N ILE A 209 -12.58 -12.62 21.54
CA ILE A 209 -12.34 -14.01 21.14
C ILE A 209 -11.68 -14.07 19.76
N ALA A 210 -12.19 -13.33 18.77
CA ALA A 210 -11.62 -13.30 17.43
C ALA A 210 -10.17 -12.78 17.44
N ALA A 211 -9.91 -11.69 18.19
CA ALA A 211 -8.57 -11.13 18.32
C ALA A 211 -7.60 -12.08 19.05
N ALA A 212 -8.03 -12.68 20.16
CA ALA A 212 -7.24 -13.65 20.91
C ALA A 212 -6.92 -14.88 20.06
N THR A 213 -7.87 -15.35 19.25
CA THR A 213 -7.68 -16.51 18.36
C THR A 213 -6.59 -16.24 17.31
N LEU A 214 -6.61 -15.07 16.66
CA LEU A 214 -5.52 -14.71 15.74
C LEU A 214 -4.17 -14.65 16.47
N LEU A 215 -4.09 -13.93 17.59
CA LEU A 215 -2.84 -13.77 18.34
C LEU A 215 -2.29 -15.13 18.83
N TYR A 216 -3.17 -16.05 19.24
CA TYR A 216 -2.81 -17.42 19.56
C TYR A 216 -2.17 -18.13 18.36
N HIS A 217 -2.79 -18.07 17.18
CA HIS A 217 -2.24 -18.70 15.97
C HIS A 217 -0.90 -18.10 15.54
N LEU A 218 -0.66 -16.81 15.78
CA LEU A 218 0.62 -16.17 15.51
C LEU A 218 1.72 -16.55 16.53
N SER A 219 1.34 -16.99 17.73
CA SER A 219 2.24 -17.30 18.86
C SER A 219 2.87 -18.71 18.85
N ASN A 220 2.81 -19.41 17.72
CA ASN A 220 3.32 -20.79 17.62
C ASN A 220 4.84 -20.89 17.37
N ASP A 221 5.52 -19.77 17.16
CA ASP A 221 6.97 -19.69 16.90
C ASP A 221 7.64 -18.77 17.93
N LYS A 222 8.80 -19.18 18.46
CA LYS A 222 9.57 -18.41 19.45
C LYS A 222 9.95 -17.01 18.95
N GLU A 223 10.26 -16.85 17.66
CA GLU A 223 10.59 -15.52 17.11
C GLU A 223 9.37 -14.59 17.04
N ARG A 224 8.20 -15.15 16.70
CA ARG A 224 6.93 -14.41 16.68
C ARG A 224 6.44 -14.07 18.08
N VAL A 225 6.65 -14.97 19.04
CA VAL A 225 6.39 -14.71 20.46
C VAL A 225 7.24 -13.53 20.94
N GLY A 226 8.52 -13.45 20.56
CA GLY A 226 9.37 -12.28 20.87
C GLY A 226 8.76 -10.98 20.35
N THR A 227 8.36 -10.95 19.08
CA THR A 227 7.71 -9.77 18.46
C THR A 227 6.41 -9.38 19.18
N ILE A 228 5.58 -10.36 19.54
CA ILE A 228 4.31 -10.13 20.26
C ILE A 228 4.59 -9.58 21.66
N VAL A 229 5.56 -10.14 22.38
CA VAL A 229 5.95 -9.72 23.74
C VAL A 229 6.55 -8.32 23.74
N ASP A 230 7.42 -8.00 22.78
CA ASP A 230 8.02 -6.66 22.66
C ASP A 230 6.94 -5.59 22.40
N GLN A 231 5.98 -5.88 21.53
CA GLN A 231 4.87 -4.98 21.22
C GLN A 231 3.86 -4.87 22.37
N LEU A 232 3.57 -5.96 23.08
CA LEU A 232 2.78 -5.97 24.32
C LEU A 232 3.46 -5.11 25.40
N GLY A 233 4.77 -5.28 25.59
CA GLY A 233 5.56 -4.50 26.55
C GLY A 233 5.49 -3.00 26.25
N PHE A 234 5.64 -2.61 24.98
CA PHE A 234 5.47 -1.23 24.55
C PHE A 234 4.04 -0.71 24.81
N ALA A 235 3.01 -1.49 24.47
CA ALA A 235 1.62 -1.11 24.68
C ALA A 235 1.31 -0.88 26.18
N LEU A 236 1.77 -1.77 27.05
CA LEU A 236 1.59 -1.66 28.51
C LEU A 236 2.34 -0.43 29.08
N LEU A 237 3.59 -0.22 28.69
CA LEU A 237 4.38 0.95 29.11
C LEU A 237 3.72 2.27 28.66
N SER A 238 3.22 2.33 27.43
CA SER A 238 2.52 3.52 26.92
C SER A 238 1.23 3.81 27.69
N LYS A 239 0.50 2.77 28.12
CA LYS A 239 -0.70 2.88 28.94
C LYS A 239 -0.38 3.38 30.35
N CYS A 240 0.69 2.88 30.97
CA CYS A 240 1.17 3.37 32.26
C CYS A 240 1.59 4.84 32.21
N LEU A 241 2.33 5.25 31.17
CA LEU A 241 2.75 6.64 30.97
C LEU A 241 1.57 7.61 30.83
N ARG A 242 0.49 7.20 30.15
CA ARG A 242 -0.74 8.01 30.03
C ARG A 242 -1.56 8.14 31.31
N ILE A 243 -1.41 7.21 32.26
CA ILE A 243 -2.10 7.26 33.56
C ILE A 243 -1.34 8.17 34.55
N LEU A 244 -0.04 8.40 34.31
CA LEU A 244 0.84 9.20 35.15
C LEU A 244 0.95 10.68 34.72
N GLN A 245 0.20 11.10 33.70
CA GLN A 245 0.09 12.49 33.20
C GLN A 245 -1.34 13.00 33.43
#